data_AF-X1K513-F1
#
_entry.id   AF-X1K513-F1
#
_cell.length_a   1.000
_cell.length_b   1.000
_cell.length_c   1.000
_cell.angle_alpha   90.00
_cell.angle_beta   90.00
_cell.angle_gamma   90.00
#
_symmetry.space_group_name_H-M   'P 1'
#
loop_
_entity.id
_entity.type
_entity.pdbx_description
1 polymer ?
#
loop_
_entity_poly.entity_id
_entity_poly.type
_entity_poly.pdbx_seq_one_letter_code
_entity_poly.pdbx_strand_id
1 'polypeptide(L)'
;MANLILRNAIEDLRFDDLPSNWNSFDLESFSKNKILWDYQQEAIKNAVKVLWRYFEDFVDYQENERIEASQERKQNFFKWYKDNGLEENLDIKLDKRKRKNL
;
A
#
# COMPACT_ATOMS: atom_id res chain seq x y z
N MET A 1 -4.39 20.91 7.39
CA MET A 1 -5.12 19.62 7.22
C MET A 1 -4.10 18.56 6.90
N ALA A 2 -4.24 17.34 7.43
CA ALA A 2 -3.36 16.24 7.03
C ALA A 2 -3.66 15.86 5.58
N ASN A 3 -2.65 15.83 4.71
CA ASN A 3 -2.82 15.40 3.32
C ASN A 3 -2.95 13.88 3.29
N LEU A 4 -4.18 13.36 3.21
CA LEU A 4 -4.47 11.93 3.21
C LEU A 4 -4.40 11.32 1.79
N ILE A 5 -3.29 11.58 1.10
CA ILE A 5 -3.08 11.22 -0.32
C ILE A 5 -3.51 9.79 -0.61
N LEU A 6 -2.99 8.84 0.17
CA LEU A 6 -3.25 7.41 -0.04
C LEU A 6 -4.71 7.04 0.17
N ARG A 7 -5.39 7.65 1.15
CA ARG A 7 -6.81 7.40 1.44
C ARG A 7 -7.68 7.90 0.29
N ASN A 8 -7.38 9.09 -0.22
CA ASN A 8 -8.14 9.71 -1.29
C ASN A 8 -7.94 8.93 -2.60
N ALA A 9 -6.71 8.47 -2.87
CA ALA A 9 -6.37 7.70 -4.07
C ALA A 9 -7.11 6.35 -4.19
N ILE A 10 -7.61 5.81 -3.06
CA ILE A 10 -8.33 4.53 -2.98
C ILE A 10 -9.80 4.71 -2.59
N GLU A 11 -10.30 5.95 -2.58
CA GLU A 11 -11.68 6.26 -2.21
C GLU A 11 -12.67 5.68 -3.22
N ASP A 12 -12.35 5.80 -4.52
CA ASP A 12 -13.17 5.26 -5.61
C ASP A 12 -13.07 3.73 -5.75
N LEU A 13 -12.01 3.12 -5.18
CA LEU A 13 -11.86 1.67 -5.15
C LEU A 13 -12.73 1.08 -4.03
N ARG A 14 -13.79 0.38 -4.42
CA ARG A 14 -14.67 -0.32 -3.48
C ARG A 14 -14.01 -1.62 -3.02
N PHE A 15 -14.05 -1.89 -1.73
CA PHE A 15 -13.48 -3.12 -1.17
C PHE A 15 -14.17 -4.39 -1.71
N ASP A 16 -15.49 -4.31 -1.92
CA ASP A 16 -16.29 -5.43 -2.43
C ASP A 16 -16.00 -5.76 -3.90
N ASP A 17 -15.41 -4.83 -4.66
CA ASP A 17 -15.04 -5.04 -6.06
C ASP A 17 -13.71 -5.78 -6.22
N LEU A 18 -12.95 -5.98 -5.13
CA LEU A 18 -11.70 -6.75 -5.16
C LEU A 18 -11.98 -8.25 -5.42
N PRO A 19 -11.02 -9.00 -5.98
CA PRO A 19 -11.13 -10.45 -6.09
C PRO A 19 -11.36 -11.13 -4.74
N SER A 20 -11.98 -12.33 -4.74
CA SER A 20 -12.41 -13.00 -3.50
C SER A 20 -11.27 -13.25 -2.50
N ASN A 21 -10.06 -13.56 -2.97
CA ASN A 21 -8.88 -13.73 -2.11
C ASN A 21 -8.45 -12.43 -1.39
N TRP A 22 -8.98 -11.27 -1.78
CA TRP A 22 -8.68 -9.96 -1.21
C TRP A 22 -9.85 -9.34 -0.42
N ASN A 23 -11.09 -9.81 -0.58
CA ASN A 23 -12.26 -9.24 0.12
C ASN A 23 -13.00 -10.20 1.07
N SER A 24 -12.62 -11.48 1.14
CA SER A 24 -13.36 -12.50 1.91
C SER A 24 -12.93 -12.62 3.39
N PHE A 25 -12.21 -11.64 3.93
CA PHE A 25 -11.70 -11.69 5.30
C PHE A 25 -12.81 -11.39 6.32
N ASP A 26 -12.88 -12.17 7.41
CA ASP A 26 -13.64 -11.77 8.59
C ASP A 26 -12.82 -10.73 9.37
N LEU A 27 -13.14 -9.45 9.14
CA LEU A 27 -12.48 -8.33 9.79
C LEU A 27 -13.08 -8.03 11.18
N GLU A 28 -14.33 -8.42 11.43
CA GLU A 28 -14.97 -8.18 12.73
C GLU A 28 -14.33 -9.10 13.78
N SER A 29 -14.24 -10.40 13.52
CA SER A 29 -13.65 -11.39 14.42
C SER A 29 -12.13 -11.53 14.23
N PHE A 30 -11.41 -10.42 14.24
CA PHE A 30 -9.98 -10.35 13.89
C PHE A 30 -9.08 -11.39 14.61
N SER A 31 -9.42 -11.76 15.84
CA SER A 31 -8.83 -12.93 16.51
C SER A 31 -9.82 -13.55 17.50
N LYS A 32 -9.47 -14.72 18.05
CA LYS A 32 -10.29 -15.47 19.01
C LYS A 32 -10.92 -14.61 20.12
N ASN A 33 -10.22 -13.60 20.61
CA ASN A 33 -10.66 -12.74 21.72
C ASN A 33 -10.72 -11.25 21.36
N LYS A 34 -10.64 -10.88 20.07
CA LYS A 34 -10.63 -9.46 19.65
C LYS A 34 -11.63 -9.24 18.55
N ILE A 35 -12.53 -8.30 18.82
CA ILE A 35 -13.49 -7.76 17.87
C ILE A 35 -13.02 -6.37 17.48
N LEU A 36 -13.02 -6.07 16.18
CA LEU A 36 -12.67 -4.74 15.69
C LEU A 36 -13.90 -3.85 15.62
N TRP A 37 -13.74 -2.61 16.10
CA TRP A 37 -14.72 -1.56 15.87
C TRP A 37 -14.76 -1.15 14.40
N ASP A 38 -15.89 -0.60 13.96
CA ASP A 38 -16.13 -0.23 12.55
C ASP A 38 -14.98 0.57 11.93
N TYR A 39 -14.48 1.58 12.63
CA TYR A 39 -13.38 2.40 12.10
C TYR A 39 -12.06 1.62 11.93
N GLN A 40 -11.82 0.58 12.74
CA GLN A 40 -10.66 -0.29 12.63
C GLN A 40 -10.81 -1.24 11.45
N GLN A 41 -12.02 -1.77 11.23
CA GLN A 41 -12.33 -2.56 10.05
C GLN A 41 -12.14 -1.72 8.78
N GLU A 42 -12.64 -0.48 8.75
CA GLU A 42 -12.44 0.44 7.62
C GLU A 42 -10.96 0.80 7.39
N ALA A 43 -10.17 0.97 8.46
CA ALA A 43 -8.73 1.17 8.33
C ALA A 43 -8.03 -0.04 7.67
N ILE A 44 -8.42 -1.26 8.04
CA ILE A 44 -7.89 -2.49 7.43
C ILE A 44 -8.35 -2.63 5.99
N LYS A 45 -9.64 -2.39 5.67
CA LYS A 45 -10.12 -2.40 4.27
C LYS A 45 -9.31 -1.45 3.39
N ASN A 46 -9.01 -0.25 3.89
CA ASN A 46 -8.16 0.71 3.18
C ASN A 46 -6.73 0.19 2.99
N ALA A 47 -6.13 -0.43 4.01
CA ALA A 47 -4.82 -1.05 3.89
C ALA A 47 -4.81 -2.20 2.86
N VAL A 48 -5.83 -3.06 2.87
CA VAL A 48 -5.97 -4.17 1.92
C VAL A 48 -6.13 -3.66 0.49
N LYS A 49 -6.95 -2.62 0.26
CA LYS A 49 -7.08 -1.98 -1.06
C LYS A 49 -5.73 -1.50 -1.61
N VAL A 50 -4.91 -0.88 -0.75
CA VAL A 50 -3.57 -0.42 -1.13
C VAL A 50 -2.63 -1.59 -1.43
N LEU A 51 -2.67 -2.65 -0.62
CA LEU A 51 -1.86 -3.84 -0.83
C LEU A 51 -2.24 -4.55 -2.13
N TRP A 52 -3.53 -4.68 -2.41
CA TRP A 52 -4.01 -5.21 -3.69
C TRP A 52 -3.51 -4.37 -4.86
N ARG A 53 -3.68 -3.04 -4.79
CA ARG A 53 -3.19 -2.12 -5.83
C ARG A 53 -1.69 -2.31 -6.07
N TYR A 54 -0.92 -2.50 -4.99
CA TYR A 54 0.51 -2.70 -5.06
C TYR A 54 0.92 -4.07 -5.62
N PHE A 55 0.33 -5.15 -5.11
CA PHE A 55 0.78 -6.51 -5.40
C PHE A 55 0.14 -7.14 -6.63
N GLU A 56 -1.03 -6.66 -7.06
CA GLU A 56 -1.80 -7.28 -8.17
C GLU A 56 -1.93 -6.31 -9.36
N ASP A 57 -2.30 -5.05 -9.12
CA ASP A 57 -2.68 -4.13 -10.20
C ASP A 57 -1.47 -3.44 -10.87
N PHE A 58 -0.47 -2.97 -10.12
CA PHE A 58 0.69 -2.30 -10.75
C PHE A 58 1.57 -3.26 -11.54
N VAL A 59 2.01 -4.32 -10.89
CA VAL A 59 2.78 -5.44 -11.45
C VAL A 59 2.42 -6.61 -10.58
N ASP A 60 1.91 -7.70 -11.16
CA ASP A 60 1.46 -8.86 -10.39
C ASP A 60 2.62 -9.53 -9.63
N TYR A 61 2.39 -9.96 -8.39
CA TYR A 61 3.39 -10.59 -7.54
C TYR A 61 3.60 -12.06 -7.87
N GLN A 62 4.86 -12.44 -7.99
CA GLN A 62 5.26 -13.84 -8.18
C GLN A 62 6.40 -14.16 -7.22
N GLU A 63 6.33 -15.32 -6.55
CA GLU A 63 7.29 -15.72 -5.50
C GLU A 63 8.75 -15.70 -5.97
N ASN A 64 8.99 -16.05 -7.23
CA ASN A 64 10.31 -16.09 -7.87
C ASN A 64 10.48 -14.96 -8.90
N GLU A 65 9.85 -13.80 -8.67
CA GLU A 65 10.00 -12.64 -9.57
C GLU A 65 11.44 -12.14 -9.66
N ARG A 66 11.77 -11.52 -10.79
CA ARG A 66 13.05 -10.85 -10.94
C ARG A 66 13.05 -9.55 -10.13
N ILE A 67 14.24 -9.11 -9.72
CA ILE A 67 14.41 -7.89 -8.93
C ILE A 67 13.81 -6.68 -9.67
N GLU A 68 13.87 -6.66 -10.99
CA GLU A 68 13.33 -5.62 -11.86
C GLU A 68 11.81 -5.45 -11.71
N ALA A 69 11.05 -6.55 -11.56
CA ALA A 69 9.59 -6.49 -11.39
C ALA A 69 9.22 -5.80 -10.06
N SER A 70 9.97 -6.09 -8.99
CA SER A 70 9.83 -5.40 -7.71
C SER A 70 10.18 -3.91 -7.81
N GLN A 71 11.20 -3.55 -8.60
CA GLN A 71 11.58 -2.15 -8.83
C GLN A 71 10.52 -1.39 -9.63
N GLU A 72 10.00 -2.00 -10.69
CA GLU A 72 8.92 -1.43 -11.51
C GLU A 72 7.67 -1.18 -10.66
N ARG A 73 7.27 -2.14 -9.83
CA ARG A 73 6.15 -2.02 -8.89
C ARG A 73 6.31 -0.82 -7.95
N LYS A 74 7.51 -0.62 -7.38
CA LYS A 74 7.83 0.55 -6.54
C LYS A 74 7.77 1.87 -7.31
N GLN A 75 8.22 1.87 -8.56
CA GLN A 75 8.17 3.05 -9.43
C GLN A 75 6.71 3.43 -9.75
N ASN A 76 5.88 2.44 -10.11
CA ASN A 76 4.45 2.63 -10.35
C ASN A 76 3.73 3.14 -9.10
N PHE A 77 4.02 2.56 -7.94
CA PHE A 77 3.46 3.01 -6.67
C PHE A 77 3.85 4.47 -6.35
N PHE A 78 5.13 4.82 -6.50
CA PHE A 78 5.58 6.18 -6.26
C PHE A 78 5.01 7.17 -7.27
N LYS A 79 4.89 6.79 -8.55
CA LYS A 79 4.21 7.59 -9.57
C LYS A 79 2.76 7.84 -9.18
N TRP A 80 2.05 6.82 -8.72
CA TRP A 80 0.67 6.94 -8.28
C TRP A 80 0.51 7.91 -7.10
N TYR A 81 1.45 7.94 -6.14
CA TYR A 81 1.47 9.00 -5.12
C TYR A 81 1.56 10.40 -5.72
N LYS A 82 2.45 10.61 -6.70
CA LYS A 82 2.61 11.91 -7.37
C LYS A 82 1.34 12.31 -8.12
N ASP A 83 0.75 11.36 -8.85
CA ASP A 83 -0.49 11.56 -9.60
C ASP A 83 -1.66 11.96 -8.66
N ASN A 84 -1.59 11.59 -7.38
CA ASN A 84 -2.56 11.94 -6.35
C ASN A 84 -2.14 13.12 -5.46
N GLY A 85 -1.17 13.93 -5.90
CA GLY A 85 -0.82 15.20 -5.23
C GLY A 85 0.32 15.10 -4.21
N LEU A 86 1.19 14.09 -4.30
CA LEU A 86 2.48 14.12 -3.60
C LEU A 86 3.43 15.10 -4.29
N GLU A 87 3.52 16.32 -3.77
CA GLU A 87 4.42 17.36 -4.25
C GLU A 87 5.74 17.46 -3.44
N GLU A 88 5.76 16.87 -2.25
CA GLU A 88 6.90 16.95 -1.34
C GLU A 88 8.07 16.09 -1.81
N ASN A 89 9.29 16.62 -1.65
CA ASN A 89 10.49 15.81 -1.84
C ASN A 89 10.76 14.97 -0.59
N LEU A 90 10.58 13.65 -0.72
CA LEU A 90 10.79 12.65 0.33
C LEU A 90 12.22 12.07 0.34
N ASP A 91 13.11 12.55 -0.52
CA ASP A 91 14.47 12.02 -0.65
C ASP A 91 15.26 12.19 0.65
N ILE A 92 15.77 11.08 1.17
CA ILE A 92 16.68 11.08 2.30
C ILE A 92 18.06 11.52 1.81
N LYS A 93 18.55 12.66 2.32
CA LYS A 93 19.91 13.14 2.04
C LYS A 93 20.93 12.16 2.64
N LEU A 94 21.60 11.39 1.77
CA LEU A 94 22.69 10.51 2.19
C LEU A 94 23.95 11.35 2.48
N ASP A 95 24.26 11.55 3.77
CA ASP A 95 25.55 12.12 4.17
C ASP A 95 26.68 11.12 3.89
N LYS A 96 27.66 11.52 3.09
CA LYS A 96 28.80 10.70 2.63
C LYS A 96 29.70 10.21 3.78
N ARG A 97 29.52 10.72 5.01
CA ARG A 97 30.35 10.39 6.18
C ARG A 97 30.21 8.97 6.73
N LYS A 98 29.18 8.20 6.34
CA LYS A 98 29.00 6.80 6.79
C LYS A 98 29.64 5.72 5.89
N ARG A 99 30.39 6.11 4.84
CA ARG A 99 31.13 5.18 3.94
C ARG A 99 32.56 4.86 4.39
N LYS A 100 32.90 5.01 5.67
CA LYS A 100 34.10 4.39 6.24
C LYS A 100 33.65 3.15 7.02
N ASN A 101 34.20 2.00 6.65
CA ASN A 101 33.99 0.66 7.23
C ASN A 101 33.02 -0.24 6.43
N LEU A 102 33.42 -0.58 5.20
CA LEU A 102 33.23 -1.90 4.62
C LEU A 102 34.60 -2.35 4.08
#